data_AF-A0A2A9KD00-F1
#
_entry.id   AF-A0A2A9KD00-F1
#
_cell.length_a   1.000
_cell.length_b   1.000
_cell.length_c   1.000
_cell.angle_alpha   90.00
_cell.angle_beta   90.00
_cell.angle_gamma   90.00
#
_symmetry.space_group_name_H-M   'P 1'
#
loop_
_entity.id
_entity.type
_entity.pdbx_description
1 polymer ?
#
loop_
_entity_poly.entity_id
_entity_poly.type
_entity_poly.pdbx_seq_one_letter_code
_entity_poly.pdbx_strand_id
1 'polypeptide(L)'
;MVVYGLALMLIAHMLLMAMPPKEITIAAGPASGTYYQHAIAYRKLLEQRGYRVKIRSEKYTETIADMVNDSDSGIDVGFVAQELHVDKLRNIASLGDIELEPVFLFAHRVSGKQRKIATFSDLRGLRIVLPPERSVTSQAAAKIFKLSNIDKTNTVIEYRELDDAIRQLKEGRTDAGIFMLGADNRQVIELATNPDLELVEVGQIDAMVKDIPFLQHAVLPAGIYDRDKNIPSADMQLLAARVSIIVKKTLPPATAYALLEAMAEVHRAGNYVSQPREFPSYLAADLPLHAVAPEFYRSGTPWIFASLPPALASIVDRYLMPLLALWLLVGLRRGVADVEGVRRFVLMTLSFLMLKWLQRHASQGKIFSEREEWMIGKIERWIAKDDKSASLRQAIAELRPDCKRQHSC
;
A
#
# COMPACT_ATOMS: atom_id res chain seq x y z
N MET A 1 -14.92 16.14 -36.22
CA MET A 1 -15.11 16.76 -34.88
C MET A 1 -15.61 15.76 -33.84
N VAL A 2 -16.67 14.97 -34.11
CA VAL A 2 -17.26 14.02 -33.13
C VAL A 2 -16.25 13.00 -32.57
N VAL A 3 -15.40 12.41 -33.42
CA VAL A 3 -14.38 11.43 -32.98
C VAL A 3 -13.35 12.04 -32.01
N TYR A 4 -12.89 13.27 -32.29
CA TYR A 4 -11.95 13.97 -31.41
C TYR A 4 -12.61 14.38 -30.09
N GLY A 5 -13.89 14.75 -30.11
CA GLY A 5 -14.66 15.05 -28.89
C GLY A 5 -14.82 13.82 -27.99
N LEU A 6 -15.17 12.67 -28.56
CA LEU A 6 -15.27 11.40 -27.82
C LEU A 6 -13.93 10.96 -27.24
N ALA A 7 -12.84 11.08 -28.01
CA ALA A 7 -11.49 10.77 -27.53
C ALA A 7 -11.09 11.66 -26.34
N LEU A 8 -11.33 12.97 -26.42
CA LEU A 8 -11.06 13.91 -25.33
C LEU A 8 -11.88 13.59 -24.08
N MET A 9 -13.16 13.23 -24.23
CA MET A 9 -14.03 12.88 -23.12
C MET A 9 -13.56 11.59 -22.42
N LEU A 10 -13.10 10.60 -23.20
CA LEU A 10 -12.57 9.34 -22.68
C LEU A 10 -11.22 9.54 -21.96
N ILE A 11 -10.33 10.39 -22.51
CA ILE A 11 -9.08 10.78 -21.84
C ILE A 11 -9.37 11.52 -20.53
N ALA A 12 -10.29 12.48 -20.54
CA ALA A 12 -10.68 13.22 -19.34
C ALA A 12 -11.24 12.27 -18.26
N HIS A 13 -12.10 11.32 -18.65
CA HIS A 13 -12.62 10.30 -17.74
C HIS A 13 -11.52 9.40 -17.17
N MET A 14 -10.59 8.95 -18.01
CA MET A 14 -9.43 8.16 -17.60
C MET A 14 -8.52 8.90 -16.61
N LEU A 15 -8.28 10.20 -16.84
CA LEU A 15 -7.48 11.02 -15.94
C LEU A 15 -8.20 11.20 -14.59
N LEU A 16 -9.50 11.49 -14.60
CA LEU A 16 -10.31 11.61 -13.38
C LEU A 16 -10.29 10.31 -12.56
N MET A 17 -10.46 9.16 -13.22
CA MET A 17 -10.44 7.84 -12.56
C MET A 17 -9.05 7.41 -12.06
N ALA A 18 -7.98 8.07 -12.50
CA ALA A 18 -6.62 7.79 -12.05
C ALA A 18 -6.16 8.69 -10.90
N MET A 19 -6.87 9.79 -10.59
CA MET A 19 -6.48 10.65 -9.48
C MET A 19 -6.71 9.93 -8.14
N PRO A 20 -5.72 9.90 -7.23
CA PRO A 20 -5.94 9.40 -5.89
C PRO A 20 -6.93 10.31 -5.15
N PRO A 21 -7.61 9.80 -4.10
CA PRO A 21 -8.47 10.62 -3.28
C PRO A 21 -7.66 11.78 -2.69
N LYS A 22 -8.24 12.98 -2.72
CA LYS A 22 -7.63 14.17 -2.10
C LYS A 22 -7.79 14.19 -0.59
N GLU A 23 -8.76 13.44 -0.07
CA GLU A 23 -9.06 13.35 1.34
C GLU A 23 -8.83 11.91 1.82
N ILE A 24 -8.19 11.76 2.98
CA ILE A 24 -7.97 10.48 3.65
C ILE A 24 -8.59 10.59 5.04
N THR A 25 -9.41 9.62 5.42
CA THR A 25 -9.93 9.52 6.79
C THR A 25 -9.23 8.40 7.55
N ILE A 26 -8.57 8.76 8.65
CA ILE A 26 -7.90 7.84 9.57
C ILE A 26 -8.78 7.66 10.81
N ALA A 27 -9.27 6.44 11.03
CA ALA A 27 -9.93 6.08 12.28
C ALA A 27 -8.87 5.71 13.33
N ALA A 28 -8.88 6.42 14.44
CA ALA A 28 -7.95 6.26 15.54
C ALA A 28 -8.71 6.04 16.86
N GLY A 29 -7.98 5.89 17.97
CA GLY A 29 -8.55 5.85 19.31
C GLY A 29 -8.87 7.24 19.88
N PRO A 30 -9.12 7.32 21.20
CA PRO A 30 -9.29 8.57 21.93
C PRO A 30 -8.14 9.55 21.71
N ALA A 31 -8.41 10.86 21.83
CA ALA A 31 -7.45 11.93 21.53
C ALA A 31 -6.13 11.83 22.33
N SER A 32 -6.18 11.35 23.57
CA SER A 32 -5.01 11.13 24.44
C SER A 32 -4.32 9.77 24.21
N GLY A 33 -4.92 8.88 23.43
CA GLY A 33 -4.38 7.56 23.10
C GLY A 33 -3.31 7.61 22.01
N THR A 34 -2.48 6.57 21.94
CA THR A 34 -1.34 6.48 21.02
C THR A 34 -1.75 6.58 19.55
N TYR A 35 -2.81 5.88 19.15
CA TYR A 35 -3.30 5.88 17.76
C TYR A 35 -3.61 7.29 17.26
N TYR A 36 -4.20 8.13 18.11
CA TYR A 36 -4.55 9.49 17.73
C TYR A 36 -3.30 10.36 17.56
N GLN A 37 -2.28 10.18 18.43
CA GLN A 37 -0.99 10.87 18.31
C GLN A 37 -0.27 10.47 17.01
N HIS A 38 -0.26 9.17 16.68
CA HIS A 38 0.30 8.69 15.41
C HIS A 38 -0.47 9.22 14.20
N ALA A 39 -1.81 9.25 14.27
CA ALA A 39 -2.62 9.82 13.20
C ALA A 39 -2.35 11.32 12.98
N ILE A 40 -2.07 12.10 14.05
CA ILE A 40 -1.63 13.50 13.93
C ILE A 40 -0.29 13.58 13.21
N ALA A 41 0.67 12.72 13.57
CA ALA A 41 1.99 12.69 12.95
C ALA A 41 1.90 12.32 11.46
N TYR A 42 1.10 11.31 11.12
CA TYR A 42 0.82 10.92 9.73
C TYR A 42 0.15 12.04 8.95
N ARG A 43 -0.86 12.70 9.52
CA ARG A 43 -1.50 13.86 8.89
C ARG A 43 -0.48 14.90 8.47
N LYS A 44 0.45 15.27 9.36
CA LYS A 44 1.48 16.27 9.05
C LYS A 44 2.31 15.90 7.82
N LEU A 45 2.72 14.64 7.69
CA LEU A 45 3.53 14.16 6.57
C LEU A 45 2.70 14.00 5.27
N LEU A 46 1.46 13.51 5.39
CA LEU A 46 0.56 13.35 4.25
C LEU A 46 0.09 14.71 3.69
N GLU A 47 -0.13 15.71 4.54
CA GLU A 47 -0.51 17.06 4.10
C GLU A 47 0.61 17.74 3.33
N GLN A 48 1.88 17.46 3.66
CA GLN A 48 3.04 17.90 2.87
C GLN A 48 3.06 17.26 1.46
N ARG A 49 2.47 16.07 1.31
CA ARG A 49 2.27 15.39 0.01
C ARG A 49 1.02 15.87 -0.74
N GLY A 50 0.27 16.82 -0.19
CA GLY A 50 -0.92 17.42 -0.83
C GLY A 50 -2.23 16.67 -0.56
N TYR A 51 -2.25 15.77 0.42
CA TYR A 51 -3.50 15.17 0.91
C TYR A 51 -4.17 16.07 1.95
N ARG A 52 -5.49 15.92 2.11
CA ARG A 52 -6.24 16.44 3.26
C ARG A 52 -6.53 15.27 4.19
N VAL A 53 -6.15 15.34 5.46
CA VAL A 53 -6.36 14.21 6.37
C VAL A 53 -7.37 14.55 7.47
N LYS A 54 -8.42 13.75 7.56
CA LYS A 54 -9.38 13.77 8.67
C LYS A 54 -9.03 12.66 9.65
N ILE A 55 -9.01 12.99 10.94
CA ILE A 55 -8.80 12.01 12.00
C ILE A 55 -10.13 11.84 12.73
N ARG A 56 -10.63 10.61 12.79
CA ARG A 56 -11.86 10.27 13.50
C ARG A 56 -11.49 9.52 14.77
N SER A 57 -11.83 10.11 15.92
CA SER A 57 -11.62 9.48 17.23
C SER A 57 -12.71 8.47 17.47
N GLU A 58 -12.35 7.20 17.60
CA GLU A 58 -13.28 6.12 17.93
C GLU A 58 -13.18 5.75 19.40
N LYS A 59 -14.34 5.74 20.06
CA LYS A 59 -14.47 5.21 21.43
C LYS A 59 -14.35 3.69 21.43
N TYR A 60 -14.92 3.04 20.41
CA TYR A 60 -14.96 1.59 20.26
C TYR A 60 -13.86 1.10 19.32
N THR A 61 -12.63 1.14 19.80
CA THR A 61 -11.44 0.86 19.00
C THR A 61 -11.40 -0.57 18.44
N GLU A 62 -12.12 -1.50 19.07
CA GLU A 62 -12.24 -2.88 18.59
C GLU A 62 -13.05 -3.01 17.30
N THR A 63 -13.85 -1.99 16.95
CA THR A 63 -14.64 -1.95 15.71
C THR A 63 -13.91 -1.30 14.53
N ILE A 64 -12.73 -0.71 14.73
CA ILE A 64 -12.02 0.03 13.67
C ILE A 64 -11.79 -0.86 12.44
N ALA A 65 -11.42 -2.13 12.62
CA ALA A 65 -11.24 -3.06 11.51
C ALA A 65 -12.50 -3.27 10.67
N ASP A 66 -13.65 -3.43 11.33
CA ASP A 66 -14.95 -3.57 10.67
C ASP A 66 -15.31 -2.29 9.90
N MET A 67 -15.02 -1.13 10.49
CA MET A 67 -15.26 0.15 9.83
C MET A 67 -14.39 0.34 8.58
N VAL A 68 -13.09 0.00 8.60
CA VAL A 68 -12.26 0.08 7.37
C VAL A 68 -12.77 -0.92 6.31
N ASN A 69 -13.24 -2.09 6.74
CA ASN A 69 -13.77 -3.14 5.86
C ASN A 69 -15.10 -2.79 5.19
N ASP A 70 -15.90 -1.93 5.83
CA ASP A 70 -17.11 -1.36 5.25
C ASP A 70 -16.76 -0.29 4.19
N SER A 71 -17.31 -0.45 2.98
CA SER A 71 -17.11 0.50 1.89
C SER A 71 -17.71 1.88 2.20
N ASP A 72 -18.77 1.91 3.00
CA ASP A 72 -19.66 3.06 3.17
C ASP A 72 -19.34 3.86 4.45
N SER A 73 -18.42 3.35 5.29
CA SER A 73 -18.03 3.97 6.56
C SER A 73 -17.33 5.33 6.41
N GLY A 74 -16.81 5.63 5.22
CA GLY A 74 -15.98 6.79 4.94
C GLY A 74 -14.59 6.78 5.61
N ILE A 75 -14.13 5.63 6.12
CA ILE A 75 -12.78 5.46 6.69
C ILE A 75 -11.89 4.73 5.69
N ASP A 76 -10.68 5.24 5.51
CA ASP A 76 -9.68 4.67 4.59
C ASP A 76 -8.57 3.90 5.32
N VAL A 77 -8.21 4.35 6.52
CA VAL A 77 -7.08 3.85 7.31
C VAL A 77 -7.51 3.62 8.75
N GLY A 78 -7.03 2.54 9.37
CA GLY A 78 -7.27 2.24 10.77
C GLY A 78 -6.07 1.59 11.46
N PHE A 79 -6.12 1.56 12.79
CA PHE A 79 -5.17 0.89 13.66
C PHE A 79 -5.81 -0.37 14.26
N VAL A 80 -5.04 -1.46 14.38
CA VAL A 80 -5.47 -2.70 15.01
C VAL A 80 -4.37 -3.25 15.90
N ALA A 81 -4.73 -3.78 17.08
CA ALA A 81 -3.80 -4.46 17.99
C ALA A 81 -4.52 -5.57 18.79
N GLN A 82 -5.46 -6.24 18.13
CA GLN A 82 -6.26 -7.34 18.67
C GLN A 82 -6.29 -8.49 17.67
N GLU A 83 -6.68 -9.66 18.16
CA GLU A 83 -7.03 -10.79 17.30
C GLU A 83 -8.20 -10.42 16.37
N LEU A 84 -8.05 -10.72 15.08
CA LEU A 84 -9.02 -10.42 14.04
C LEU A 84 -9.64 -11.70 13.46
N HIS A 85 -10.93 -11.64 13.17
CA HIS A 85 -11.60 -12.68 12.40
C HIS A 85 -11.42 -12.45 10.90
N VAL A 86 -10.23 -12.78 10.39
CA VAL A 86 -9.76 -12.49 9.01
C VAL A 86 -10.77 -12.93 7.94
N ASP A 87 -11.49 -14.03 8.15
CA ASP A 87 -12.52 -14.55 7.22
C ASP A 87 -13.66 -13.57 6.93
N LYS A 88 -13.91 -12.63 7.86
CA LYS A 88 -14.93 -11.57 7.75
C LYS A 88 -14.37 -10.26 7.17
N LEU A 89 -13.05 -10.11 7.12
CA LEU A 89 -12.34 -8.88 6.76
C LEU A 89 -11.80 -8.94 5.33
N ARG A 90 -12.69 -9.13 4.35
CA ARG A 90 -12.32 -9.42 2.96
C ARG A 90 -11.85 -8.20 2.17
N ASN A 91 -12.18 -6.98 2.60
CA ASN A 91 -11.94 -5.75 1.86
C ASN A 91 -10.74 -4.95 2.35
N ILE A 92 -10.05 -5.41 3.39
CA ILE A 92 -8.90 -4.71 3.99
C ILE A 92 -7.59 -5.47 3.80
N ALA A 93 -6.49 -4.75 3.88
CA ALA A 93 -5.14 -5.28 3.87
C ALA A 93 -4.26 -4.53 4.87
N SER A 94 -3.20 -5.17 5.33
CA SER A 94 -2.21 -4.54 6.22
C SER A 94 -1.13 -3.82 5.40
N LEU A 95 -0.72 -2.64 5.87
CA LEU A 95 0.52 -1.99 5.44
C LEU A 95 1.72 -2.43 6.29
N GLY A 96 1.49 -3.08 7.42
CA GLY A 96 2.50 -3.57 8.35
C GLY A 96 2.28 -3.09 9.78
N ASP A 97 3.07 -3.65 10.67
CA ASP A 97 3.17 -3.29 12.08
C ASP A 97 3.99 -2.00 12.22
N ILE A 98 3.65 -1.18 13.21
CA ILE A 98 4.26 0.14 13.43
C ILE A 98 4.90 0.30 14.80
N GLU A 99 4.45 -0.45 15.81
CA GLU A 99 5.00 -0.39 17.15
C GLU A 99 4.52 -1.58 17.99
N LEU A 100 5.11 -1.70 19.19
CA LEU A 100 4.58 -2.50 20.28
C LEU A 100 3.94 -1.58 21.33
N GLU A 101 2.72 -1.93 21.74
CA GLU A 101 2.04 -1.30 22.87
C GLU A 101 2.00 -2.25 24.07
N PRO A 102 2.81 -1.99 25.10
CA PRO A 102 2.76 -2.78 26.32
C PRO A 102 1.44 -2.65 27.08
N VAL A 103 1.04 -3.74 27.72
CA VAL A 103 -0.05 -3.79 28.70
C VAL A 103 0.53 -3.38 30.05
N PHE A 104 0.33 -2.12 30.42
CA PHE A 104 0.76 -1.56 31.69
C PHE A 104 -0.28 -1.85 32.78
N LEU A 105 0.16 -2.46 33.88
CA LEU A 105 -0.60 -2.57 35.11
C LEU A 105 -0.03 -1.57 36.12
N PHE A 106 -0.81 -0.54 36.45
CA PHE A 106 -0.47 0.39 37.52
C PHE A 106 -1.33 0.09 38.74
N ALA A 107 -0.73 0.06 39.92
CA ALA A 107 -1.44 -0.12 41.18
C ALA A 107 -1.06 0.99 42.18
N HIS A 108 -1.96 1.31 43.10
CA HIS A 108 -1.62 2.19 44.22
C HIS A 108 -0.58 1.55 45.13
N ARG A 109 0.43 2.33 45.51
CA ARG A 109 1.36 1.98 46.58
C ARG A 109 0.61 2.02 47.90
N VAL A 110 0.02 0.90 48.30
CA VAL A 110 -0.67 0.84 49.60
C VAL A 110 0.38 0.92 50.71
N SER A 111 0.37 2.04 51.46
CA SER A 111 1.18 2.22 52.66
C SER A 111 0.83 1.15 53.70
N GLY A 112 1.74 0.20 53.93
CA GLY A 112 1.85 -0.48 55.22
C GLY A 112 1.63 -1.99 55.27
N LYS A 113 0.88 -2.67 54.40
CA LYS A 113 0.69 -4.14 54.48
C LYS A 113 0.43 -4.83 53.14
N GLN A 114 1.52 -5.29 52.52
CA GLN A 114 1.70 -6.51 51.71
C GLN A 114 0.46 -7.16 51.08
N ARG A 115 0.03 -6.65 49.93
CA ARG A 115 -0.39 -7.55 48.84
C ARG A 115 0.48 -7.25 47.63
N LYS A 116 1.64 -7.91 47.57
CA LYS A 116 2.52 -7.82 46.40
C LYS A 116 1.77 -8.42 45.22
N ILE A 117 1.48 -7.64 44.20
CA ILE A 117 0.93 -8.15 42.95
C ILE A 117 2.10 -8.76 42.18
N ALA A 118 2.12 -10.09 42.07
CA ALA A 118 3.14 -10.81 41.31
C ALA A 118 2.54 -11.51 40.09
N THR A 119 1.24 -11.77 40.12
CA THR A 119 0.46 -12.39 39.04
C THR A 119 -0.84 -11.64 38.84
N PHE A 120 -1.46 -11.77 37.67
CA PHE A 120 -2.80 -11.20 37.45
C PHE A 120 -3.84 -11.76 38.43
N SER A 121 -3.71 -13.00 38.90
CA SER A 121 -4.57 -13.59 39.94
C SER A 121 -4.58 -12.80 41.26
N ASP A 122 -3.52 -12.04 41.55
CA ASP A 122 -3.44 -11.21 42.75
C ASP A 122 -4.33 -9.98 42.68
N LEU A 123 -4.93 -9.67 41.52
CA LEU A 123 -5.89 -8.58 41.37
C LEU A 123 -7.30 -8.92 41.90
N ARG A 124 -7.57 -10.19 42.26
CA ARG A 124 -8.89 -10.60 42.79
C ARG A 124 -9.29 -9.79 44.02
N GLY A 125 -10.50 -9.27 44.03
CA GLY A 125 -11.05 -8.47 45.12
C GLY A 125 -10.66 -6.99 45.09
N LEU A 126 -9.85 -6.57 44.12
CA LEU A 126 -9.52 -5.15 43.91
C LEU A 126 -10.59 -4.44 43.08
N ARG A 127 -10.55 -3.11 43.12
CA ARG A 127 -11.24 -2.21 42.19
C ARG A 127 -10.31 -1.85 41.05
N ILE A 128 -10.60 -2.34 39.86
CA ILE A 128 -9.76 -2.16 38.67
C ILE A 128 -10.47 -1.24 37.70
N VAL A 129 -9.78 -0.20 37.24
CA VAL A 129 -10.25 0.65 36.15
C VAL A 129 -9.67 0.21 34.81
N LEU A 130 -10.51 0.18 33.78
CA LEU A 130 -10.15 -0.07 32.39
C LEU A 130 -10.67 1.08 31.50
N PRO A 131 -10.08 1.27 30.31
CA PRO A 131 -10.69 2.05 29.23
C PRO A 131 -12.08 1.49 28.85
N PRO A 132 -12.80 2.05 27.85
CA PRO A 132 -14.14 1.57 27.50
C PRO A 132 -14.19 0.04 27.31
N GLU A 133 -15.28 -0.62 27.73
CA GLU A 133 -15.41 -2.10 27.71
C GLU A 133 -15.14 -2.67 26.31
N ARG A 134 -15.55 -1.91 25.31
CA ARG A 134 -15.34 -2.12 23.88
C ARG A 134 -14.06 -1.38 23.45
N SER A 135 -12.91 -1.70 24.04
CA SER A 135 -11.62 -1.15 23.60
C SER A 135 -10.62 -2.27 23.44
N VAL A 136 -9.57 -2.06 22.63
CA VAL A 136 -8.54 -3.08 22.41
C VAL A 136 -7.89 -3.49 23.74
N THR A 137 -7.61 -2.51 24.61
CA THR A 137 -7.10 -2.74 25.97
C THR A 137 -8.05 -3.63 26.79
N SER A 138 -9.34 -3.30 26.82
CA SER A 138 -10.33 -4.08 27.59
C SER A 138 -10.52 -5.49 27.04
N GLN A 139 -10.39 -5.69 25.72
CA GLN A 139 -10.44 -7.02 25.11
C GLN A 139 -9.22 -7.86 25.48
N ALA A 140 -8.02 -7.27 25.50
CA ALA A 140 -6.82 -7.93 25.99
C ALA A 140 -6.95 -8.28 27.48
N ALA A 141 -7.37 -7.32 28.32
CA ALA A 141 -7.59 -7.52 29.74
C ALA A 141 -8.64 -8.61 30.03
N ALA A 142 -9.72 -8.70 29.25
CA ALA A 142 -10.74 -9.74 29.41
C ALA A 142 -10.18 -11.16 29.17
N LYS A 143 -9.32 -11.35 28.17
CA LYS A 143 -8.63 -12.63 27.93
C LYS A 143 -7.69 -12.97 29.09
N ILE A 144 -6.93 -11.98 29.57
CA ILE A 144 -6.02 -12.11 30.72
C ILE A 144 -6.80 -12.51 31.99
N PHE A 145 -7.92 -11.83 32.26
CA PHE A 145 -8.78 -12.09 33.40
C PHE A 145 -9.42 -13.48 33.35
N LYS A 146 -9.83 -13.94 32.16
CA LYS A 146 -10.35 -15.30 31.97
C LYS A 146 -9.32 -16.36 32.35
N LEU A 147 -8.06 -16.21 31.91
CA LEU A 147 -6.97 -17.13 32.29
C LEU A 147 -6.64 -17.06 33.78
N SER A 148 -6.88 -15.90 34.39
CA SER A 148 -6.61 -15.64 35.81
C SER A 148 -7.82 -15.82 36.73
N ASN A 149 -8.92 -16.41 36.25
CA ASN A 149 -10.18 -16.54 37.02
C ASN A 149 -10.59 -15.24 37.75
N ILE A 150 -10.55 -14.11 37.02
CA ILE A 150 -11.05 -12.82 37.47
C ILE A 150 -12.36 -12.55 36.72
N ASP A 151 -13.39 -12.18 37.46
CA ASP A 151 -14.69 -11.80 36.92
C ASP A 151 -15.40 -10.80 37.83
N LYS A 152 -16.60 -10.37 37.40
CA LYS A 152 -17.42 -9.39 38.13
C LYS A 152 -17.96 -9.93 39.47
N THR A 153 -17.84 -11.22 39.76
CA THR A 153 -18.28 -11.83 41.03
C THR A 153 -17.22 -11.72 42.12
N ASN A 154 -15.95 -11.66 41.74
CA ASN A 154 -14.83 -11.63 42.67
C ASN A 154 -14.02 -10.33 42.64
N THR A 155 -14.23 -9.45 41.66
CA THR A 155 -13.46 -8.22 41.45
C THR A 155 -14.38 -7.12 40.92
N VAL A 156 -14.15 -5.88 41.35
CA VAL A 156 -14.91 -4.73 40.85
C VAL A 156 -14.19 -4.19 39.61
N ILE A 157 -14.81 -4.33 38.44
CA ILE A 157 -14.24 -3.86 37.16
C ILE A 157 -15.05 -2.67 36.67
N GLU A 158 -14.38 -1.53 36.55
CA GLU A 158 -14.97 -0.27 36.10
C GLU A 158 -14.42 0.15 34.75
N TYR A 159 -15.32 0.40 33.78
CA TYR A 159 -14.94 0.92 32.46
C TYR A 159 -15.20 2.42 32.39
N ARG A 160 -14.22 3.20 31.94
CA ARG A 160 -14.32 4.65 31.76
C ARG A 160 -13.63 5.10 30.48
N GLU A 161 -13.91 6.32 30.02
CA GLU A 161 -13.09 6.94 28.97
C GLU A 161 -11.64 7.03 29.42
N LEU A 162 -10.68 6.94 28.49
CA LEU A 162 -9.25 6.82 28.81
C LEU A 162 -8.78 7.88 29.84
N ASP A 163 -9.09 9.16 29.60
CA ASP A 163 -8.67 10.25 30.50
C ASP A 163 -9.34 10.16 31.89
N ASP A 164 -10.59 9.70 31.95
CA ASP A 164 -11.30 9.52 33.22
C ASP A 164 -10.79 8.29 33.97
N ALA A 165 -10.46 7.20 33.26
CA ALA A 165 -9.85 6.02 33.85
C ALA A 165 -8.50 6.37 34.51
N ILE A 166 -7.64 7.10 33.79
CA ILE A 166 -6.35 7.56 34.30
C ILE A 166 -6.55 8.50 35.50
N ARG A 167 -7.49 9.45 35.42
CA ARG A 167 -7.81 10.35 36.52
C ARG A 167 -8.29 9.60 37.76
N GLN A 168 -9.24 8.67 37.61
CA GLN A 168 -9.78 7.90 38.73
C GLN A 168 -8.72 7.02 39.39
N LEU A 169 -7.81 6.44 38.59
CA LEU A 169 -6.65 5.76 39.13
C LEU A 169 -5.78 6.73 39.93
N LYS A 170 -5.35 7.86 39.35
CA LYS A 170 -4.50 8.82 40.06
C LYS A 170 -5.11 9.35 41.36
N GLU A 171 -6.43 9.53 41.40
CA GLU A 171 -7.17 10.01 42.57
C GLU A 171 -7.41 8.93 43.66
N GLY A 172 -6.94 7.69 43.46
CA GLY A 172 -7.19 6.60 44.42
C GLY A 172 -8.64 6.12 44.45
N ARG A 173 -9.44 6.43 43.42
CA ARG A 173 -10.79 5.88 43.28
C ARG A 173 -10.77 4.44 42.75
N THR A 174 -9.64 3.92 42.33
CA THR A 174 -9.47 2.49 42.00
C THR A 174 -8.12 2.04 42.51
N ASP A 175 -8.00 0.76 42.85
CA ASP A 175 -6.80 0.19 43.43
C ASP A 175 -5.74 -0.08 42.35
N ALA A 176 -6.19 -0.40 41.13
CA ALA A 176 -5.34 -0.64 39.97
C ALA A 176 -6.01 -0.18 38.67
N GLY A 177 -5.19 0.03 37.64
CA GLY A 177 -5.65 0.27 36.28
C GLY A 177 -4.78 -0.45 35.25
N ILE A 178 -5.41 -0.92 34.17
CA ILE A 178 -4.71 -1.58 33.06
C ILE A 178 -4.89 -0.74 31.81
N PHE A 179 -3.78 -0.38 31.17
CA PHE A 179 -3.74 0.43 29.96
C PHE A 179 -2.84 -0.22 28.92
N MET A 180 -3.24 -0.16 27.65
CA MET A 180 -2.38 -0.58 26.54
C MET A 180 -2.15 0.64 25.67
N LEU A 181 -0.93 1.16 25.70
CA LEU A 181 -0.51 2.42 25.10
C LEU A 181 0.95 2.31 24.66
N GLY A 182 1.41 3.22 23.80
CA GLY A 182 2.82 3.35 23.45
C GLY A 182 3.66 3.64 24.69
N ALA A 183 4.83 3.01 24.79
CA ALA A 183 5.64 3.09 26.00
C ALA A 183 6.18 4.49 26.30
N ASP A 184 6.28 5.35 25.28
CA ASP A 184 6.65 6.77 25.34
C ASP A 184 5.44 7.72 25.42
N ASN A 185 4.22 7.17 25.56
CA ASN A 185 3.01 7.98 25.72
C ASN A 185 3.08 8.80 27.02
N ARG A 186 2.74 10.08 26.93
CA ARG A 186 2.78 11.02 28.07
C ARG A 186 1.97 10.55 29.29
N GLN A 187 0.82 9.91 29.07
CA GLN A 187 -0.02 9.39 30.16
C GLN A 187 0.69 8.24 30.90
N VAL A 188 1.41 7.38 30.17
CA VAL A 188 2.19 6.29 30.77
C VAL A 188 3.35 6.85 31.60
N ILE A 189 4.09 7.82 31.06
CA ILE A 189 5.17 8.51 31.78
C ILE A 189 4.63 9.17 33.06
N GLU A 190 3.47 9.84 32.98
CA GLU A 190 2.82 10.49 34.12
C GLU A 190 2.39 9.49 35.20
N LEU A 191 1.83 8.34 34.81
CA LEU A 191 1.49 7.27 35.76
C LEU A 191 2.71 6.62 36.39
N ALA A 192 3.75 6.34 35.59
CA ALA A 192 4.99 5.70 36.04
C ALA A 192 5.80 6.57 37.00
N THR A 193 5.74 7.90 36.85
CA THR A 193 6.45 8.86 37.70
C THR A 193 5.61 9.38 38.87
N ASN A 194 4.34 8.95 38.99
CA ASN A 194 3.49 9.30 40.12
C ASN A 194 3.96 8.59 41.40
N PRO A 195 4.27 9.32 42.49
CA PRO A 195 4.77 8.73 43.73
C PRO A 195 3.76 7.81 44.44
N ASP A 196 2.47 7.95 44.17
CA ASP A 196 1.41 7.14 44.78
C ASP A 196 1.17 5.83 44.02
N LEU A 197 1.74 5.69 42.81
CA LEU A 197 1.54 4.53 41.95
C LEU A 197 2.83 3.71 41.80
N GLU A 198 2.65 2.43 41.52
CA GLU A 198 3.70 1.53 41.08
C GLU A 198 3.32 0.91 39.74
N LEU A 199 4.28 0.86 38.82
CA LEU A 199 4.20 0.01 37.64
C LEU A 199 4.52 -1.43 38.07
N VAL A 200 3.62 -2.36 37.80
CA VAL A 200 3.69 -3.75 38.25
C VAL A 200 4.14 -4.64 37.10
N GLU A 201 5.24 -5.36 37.29
CA GLU A 201 5.61 -6.50 36.46
C GLU A 201 4.82 -7.72 36.91
N VAL A 202 4.09 -8.31 35.95
CA VAL A 202 3.30 -9.52 36.15
C VAL A 202 4.08 -10.73 35.66
N GLY A 203 4.17 -11.77 36.47
CA GLY A 203 4.83 -13.02 36.08
C GLY A 203 4.03 -13.82 35.05
N GLN A 204 4.63 -14.92 34.57
CA GLN A 204 4.02 -15.89 33.64
C GLN A 204 3.78 -15.37 32.20
N ILE A 205 4.50 -14.33 31.79
CA ILE A 205 4.39 -13.73 30.44
C ILE A 205 4.54 -14.78 29.34
N ASP A 206 5.53 -15.68 29.44
CA ASP A 206 5.77 -16.73 28.43
C ASP A 206 4.56 -17.67 28.25
N ALA A 207 3.87 -18.02 29.34
CA ALA A 207 2.67 -18.84 29.28
C ALA A 207 1.52 -18.04 28.65
N MET A 208 1.36 -16.77 29.03
CA MET A 208 0.28 -15.92 28.53
C MET A 208 0.40 -15.62 27.03
N VAL A 209 1.61 -15.44 26.50
CA VAL A 209 1.86 -15.26 25.06
C VAL A 209 1.44 -16.51 24.26
N LYS A 210 1.52 -17.71 24.85
CA LYS A 210 1.03 -18.93 24.19
C LYS A 210 -0.49 -19.01 24.15
N ASP A 211 -1.17 -18.51 25.18
CA ASP A 211 -2.63 -18.54 25.28
C ASP A 211 -3.31 -17.35 24.58
N ILE A 212 -2.58 -16.25 24.36
CA ILE A 212 -3.07 -15.02 23.74
C ILE A 212 -2.16 -14.66 22.54
N PRO A 213 -2.40 -15.24 21.35
CA PRO A 213 -1.44 -15.22 20.24
C PRO A 213 -1.08 -13.85 19.66
N PHE A 214 -1.91 -12.82 19.87
CA PHE A 214 -1.65 -11.45 19.40
C PHE A 214 -0.79 -10.63 20.37
N LEU A 215 -0.57 -11.14 21.60
CA LEU A 215 0.36 -10.55 22.56
C LEU A 215 1.72 -11.23 22.43
N GLN A 216 2.77 -10.46 22.64
CA GLN A 216 4.14 -10.94 22.67
C GLN A 216 4.92 -10.31 23.82
N HIS A 217 6.16 -10.74 23.96
CA HIS A 217 7.08 -10.25 24.97
C HIS A 217 7.69 -8.90 24.56
N ALA A 218 7.77 -7.96 25.50
CA ALA A 218 8.50 -6.71 25.37
C ALA A 218 9.30 -6.42 26.64
N VAL A 219 10.44 -5.74 26.49
CA VAL A 219 11.31 -5.33 27.61
C VAL A 219 11.21 -3.82 27.76
N LEU A 220 10.87 -3.34 28.95
CA LEU A 220 10.96 -1.93 29.30
C LEU A 220 12.26 -1.69 30.09
N PRO A 221 13.24 -0.94 29.55
CA PRO A 221 14.53 -0.74 30.20
C PRO A 221 14.44 0.03 31.53
N ALA A 222 15.32 -0.29 32.47
CA ALA A 222 15.48 0.43 33.72
C ALA A 222 15.79 1.92 33.49
N GLY A 223 15.21 2.78 34.33
CA GLY A 223 15.46 4.22 34.31
C GLY A 223 14.94 4.97 33.08
N ILE A 224 14.18 4.32 32.20
CA ILE A 224 13.74 4.92 30.93
C ILE A 224 12.79 6.12 31.12
N TYR A 225 11.99 6.13 32.20
CA TYR A 225 11.04 7.19 32.50
C TYR A 225 11.62 8.34 33.33
N ASP A 226 12.48 8.01 34.29
CA ASP A 226 13.21 8.97 35.11
C ASP A 226 14.55 8.33 35.48
N ARG A 227 15.65 8.83 34.91
CA ARG A 227 16.99 8.26 35.11
C ARG A 227 17.53 8.58 36.50
N ASP A 228 17.19 9.74 37.05
CA ASP A 228 17.69 10.18 38.35
C ASP A 228 17.05 9.36 39.48
N LYS A 229 15.76 9.05 39.32
CA LYS A 229 15.02 8.17 40.24
C LYS A 229 15.09 6.69 39.87
N ASN A 230 15.72 6.35 38.75
CA ASN A 230 15.78 5.02 38.15
C ASN A 230 14.38 4.38 38.07
N ILE A 231 13.48 4.96 37.27
CA ILE A 231 12.12 4.45 37.04
C ILE A 231 12.01 3.85 35.62
N PRO A 232 11.63 2.57 35.47
CA PRO A 232 11.54 1.56 36.52
C PRO A 232 12.92 1.20 37.10
N SER A 233 12.97 0.59 38.29
CA SER A 233 14.23 0.32 39.00
C SER A 233 15.08 -0.80 38.42
N ALA A 234 14.48 -1.63 37.56
CA ALA A 234 15.10 -2.70 36.80
C ALA A 234 14.39 -2.83 35.46
N ASP A 235 15.00 -3.56 34.53
CA ASP A 235 14.33 -3.94 33.27
C ASP A 235 13.08 -4.76 33.61
N MET A 236 11.93 -4.34 33.09
CA MET A 236 10.66 -5.00 33.32
C MET A 236 10.22 -5.80 32.11
N GLN A 237 9.79 -7.03 32.33
CA GLN A 237 9.14 -7.83 31.29
C GLN A 237 7.66 -7.46 31.20
N LEU A 238 7.18 -7.21 29.99
CA LEU A 238 5.79 -6.81 29.73
C LEU A 238 5.18 -7.66 28.62
N LEU A 239 3.86 -7.85 28.70
CA LEU A 239 3.05 -8.24 27.55
C LEU A 239 2.86 -7.02 26.66
N ALA A 240 2.98 -7.17 25.35
CA ALA A 240 2.71 -6.11 24.40
C ALA A 240 1.95 -6.61 23.18
N ALA A 241 1.02 -5.80 22.68
CA ALA A 241 0.36 -6.05 21.41
C ALA A 241 1.13 -5.40 20.27
N ARG A 242 1.16 -6.06 19.11
CA ARG A 242 1.60 -5.43 17.87
C ARG A 242 0.50 -4.51 17.36
N VAL A 243 0.84 -3.27 17.05
CA VAL A 243 -0.08 -2.36 16.36
C VAL A 243 0.19 -2.40 14.87
N SER A 244 -0.82 -2.73 14.07
CA SER A 244 -0.74 -2.71 12.62
C SER A 244 -1.60 -1.62 12.00
N ILE A 245 -1.16 -1.10 10.85
CA ILE A 245 -1.95 -0.20 10.01
C ILE A 245 -2.70 -1.02 8.98
N ILE A 246 -4.02 -0.84 8.97
CA ILE A 246 -4.91 -1.47 7.99
C ILE A 246 -5.52 -0.41 7.07
N VAL A 247 -5.71 -0.80 5.81
CA VAL A 247 -6.28 0.03 4.77
C VAL A 247 -7.24 -0.77 3.90
N LYS A 248 -8.08 -0.10 3.11
CA LYS A 248 -8.85 -0.78 2.05
C LYS A 248 -7.89 -1.43 1.05
N LYS A 249 -8.21 -2.63 0.57
CA LYS A 249 -7.45 -3.33 -0.50
C LYS A 249 -7.37 -2.53 -1.81
N THR A 250 -8.37 -1.66 -2.03
CA THR A 250 -8.49 -0.81 -3.21
C THR A 250 -7.79 0.54 -3.04
N LEU A 251 -7.07 0.76 -1.93
CA LEU A 251 -6.37 2.02 -1.69
C LEU A 251 -5.37 2.27 -2.83
N PRO A 252 -5.39 3.44 -3.49
CA PRO A 252 -4.51 3.70 -4.61
C PRO A 252 -3.02 3.60 -4.23
N PRO A 253 -2.15 3.05 -5.10
CA PRO A 253 -0.72 2.88 -4.83
C PRO A 253 -0.03 4.15 -4.32
N ALA A 254 -0.28 5.31 -4.93
CA ALA A 254 0.31 6.58 -4.49
C ALA A 254 -0.02 6.92 -3.03
N THR A 255 -1.26 6.66 -2.60
CA THR A 255 -1.70 6.90 -1.23
C THR A 255 -1.12 5.88 -0.27
N ALA A 256 -1.06 4.60 -0.66
CA ALA A 256 -0.46 3.55 0.13
C ALA A 256 1.06 3.79 0.35
N TYR A 257 1.80 4.20 -0.69
CA TYR A 257 3.21 4.56 -0.56
C TYR A 257 3.40 5.80 0.32
N ALA A 258 2.57 6.84 0.18
CA ALA A 258 2.65 8.02 1.04
C ALA A 258 2.39 7.67 2.53
N LEU A 259 1.47 6.74 2.81
CA LEU A 259 1.25 6.21 4.15
C LEU A 259 2.44 5.40 4.66
N LEU A 260 3.00 4.50 3.84
CA LEU A 260 4.18 3.71 4.21
C LEU A 260 5.39 4.58 4.51
N GLU A 261 5.60 5.66 3.76
CA GLU A 261 6.63 6.67 4.08
C GLU A 261 6.35 7.38 5.39
N ALA A 262 5.10 7.77 5.65
CA ALA A 262 4.72 8.39 6.91
C ALA A 262 4.93 7.43 8.10
N MET A 263 4.59 6.15 7.94
CA MET A 263 4.88 5.09 8.91
C MET A 263 6.38 4.97 9.14
N ALA A 264 7.18 4.88 8.07
CA ALA A 264 8.62 4.76 8.16
C ALA A 264 9.28 5.94 8.85
N GLU A 265 8.85 7.17 8.58
CA GLU A 265 9.43 8.36 9.20
C GLU A 265 9.05 8.49 10.68
N VAL A 266 7.77 8.29 11.02
CA VAL A 266 7.30 8.42 12.41
C VAL A 266 7.93 7.37 13.33
N HIS A 267 8.07 6.13 12.85
CA HIS A 267 8.54 5.00 13.68
C HIS A 267 10.04 4.71 13.54
N ARG A 268 10.76 5.48 12.71
CA ARG A 268 12.20 5.28 12.44
C ARG A 268 13.07 5.22 13.69
N ALA A 269 12.75 6.04 14.68
CA ALA A 269 13.56 6.20 15.88
C ALA A 269 13.41 5.04 16.89
N GLY A 270 12.38 4.20 16.73
CA GLY A 270 11.95 3.27 17.78
C GLY A 270 11.25 4.02 18.92
N ASN A 271 10.92 3.29 19.98
CA ASN A 271 10.31 3.82 21.19
C ASN A 271 10.95 3.17 22.43
N TYR A 272 10.37 3.32 23.62
CA TYR A 272 10.98 2.80 24.85
C TYR A 272 11.02 1.27 24.94
N VAL A 273 10.34 0.55 24.04
CA VAL A 273 10.33 -0.93 24.00
C VAL A 273 10.70 -1.50 22.63
N SER A 274 11.03 -0.64 21.65
CA SER A 274 11.32 -1.04 20.26
C SER A 274 12.62 -0.39 19.79
N GLN A 275 13.41 -1.11 19.01
CA GLN A 275 14.70 -0.64 18.50
C GLN A 275 14.54 0.36 17.35
N PRO A 276 15.52 1.24 17.11
CA PRO A 276 15.56 2.07 15.91
C PRO A 276 15.50 1.23 14.65
N ARG A 277 14.64 1.63 13.69
CA ARG A 277 14.39 0.92 12.42
C ARG A 277 13.83 -0.50 12.58
N GLU A 278 13.28 -0.85 13.73
CA GLU A 278 12.51 -2.09 13.89
C GLU A 278 11.17 -2.03 13.17
N PHE A 279 10.55 -0.84 13.16
CA PHE A 279 9.26 -0.58 12.53
C PHE A 279 9.36 0.50 11.43
N PRO A 280 8.46 0.48 10.43
CA PRO A 280 7.40 -0.51 10.24
C PRO A 280 7.93 -1.87 9.76
N SER A 281 7.16 -2.95 10.00
CA SER A 281 7.54 -4.32 9.66
C SER A 281 6.36 -5.12 9.11
N TYR A 282 6.63 -6.07 8.21
CA TYR A 282 5.60 -6.94 7.61
C TYR A 282 5.66 -8.41 8.08
N LEU A 283 6.55 -8.71 9.04
CA LEU A 283 6.93 -10.10 9.37
C LEU A 283 5.85 -10.87 10.14
N ALA A 284 4.90 -10.20 10.78
CA ALA A 284 3.87 -10.82 11.63
C ALA A 284 2.45 -10.43 11.19
N ALA A 285 2.23 -10.26 9.88
CA ALA A 285 0.94 -9.80 9.38
C ALA A 285 -0.15 -10.88 9.51
N ASP A 286 -1.07 -10.67 10.44
CA ASP A 286 -2.30 -11.49 10.60
C ASP A 286 -3.26 -11.32 9.41
N LEU A 287 -3.16 -10.19 8.69
CA LEU A 287 -3.92 -9.86 7.49
C LEU A 287 -3.05 -9.93 6.24
N PRO A 288 -3.64 -10.20 5.05
CA PRO A 288 -2.90 -10.11 3.81
C PRO A 288 -2.31 -8.70 3.63
N LEU A 289 -1.07 -8.63 3.18
CA LEU A 289 -0.41 -7.36 2.89
C LEU A 289 -1.04 -6.66 1.70
N HIS A 290 -1.06 -5.34 1.73
CA HIS A 290 -1.44 -4.52 0.59
C HIS A 290 -0.47 -4.78 -0.58
N ALA A 291 -0.95 -4.70 -1.83
CA ALA A 291 -0.17 -5.09 -3.01
C ALA A 291 1.19 -4.38 -3.13
N VAL A 292 1.28 -3.14 -2.66
CA VAL A 292 2.51 -2.33 -2.70
C VAL A 292 3.46 -2.54 -1.52
N ALA A 293 2.98 -3.10 -0.40
CA ALA A 293 3.76 -3.19 0.83
C ALA A 293 5.01 -4.06 0.67
N PRO A 294 4.95 -5.28 0.05
CA PRO A 294 6.14 -6.10 -0.15
C PRO A 294 7.25 -5.41 -0.97
N GLU A 295 6.88 -4.59 -1.95
CA GLU A 295 7.84 -3.84 -2.76
C GLU A 295 8.47 -2.69 -1.97
N PHE A 296 7.66 -1.95 -1.20
CA PHE A 296 8.17 -0.92 -0.29
C PHE A 296 9.21 -1.47 0.69
N TYR A 297 8.94 -2.60 1.35
CA TYR A 297 9.89 -3.16 2.30
C TYR A 297 11.16 -3.74 1.65
N ARG A 298 11.12 -4.07 0.36
CA ARG A 298 12.27 -4.59 -0.38
C ARG A 298 13.16 -3.47 -0.92
N SER A 299 12.56 -2.43 -1.50
CA SER A 299 13.27 -1.42 -2.30
C SER A 299 12.94 0.02 -1.94
N GLY A 300 12.09 0.26 -0.94
CA GLY A 300 11.55 1.57 -0.61
C GLY A 300 10.50 2.04 -1.62
N THR A 301 10.17 3.32 -1.57
CA THR A 301 9.21 3.94 -2.48
C THR A 301 9.81 4.08 -3.89
N PRO A 302 9.12 3.60 -4.94
CA PRO A 302 9.55 3.85 -6.32
C PRO A 302 9.65 5.35 -6.64
N TRP A 303 10.61 5.75 -7.48
CA TRP A 303 10.90 7.16 -7.80
C TRP A 303 9.66 7.97 -8.21
N ILE A 304 8.74 7.33 -8.96
CA ILE A 304 7.51 7.94 -9.45
C ILE A 304 6.64 8.43 -8.29
N PHE A 305 6.51 7.63 -7.24
CA PHE A 305 5.73 7.96 -6.05
C PHE A 305 6.50 8.84 -5.07
N ALA A 306 7.84 8.70 -5.03
CA ALA A 306 8.68 9.49 -4.15
C ALA A 306 8.82 10.95 -4.60
N SER A 307 8.87 11.22 -5.92
CA SER A 307 9.21 12.54 -6.46
C SER A 307 8.06 13.30 -7.11
N LEU A 308 7.02 12.62 -7.61
CA LEU A 308 5.91 13.29 -8.27
C LEU A 308 4.76 13.58 -7.29
N PRO A 309 3.98 14.64 -7.52
CA PRO A 309 2.71 14.83 -6.82
C PRO A 309 1.79 13.62 -7.01
N PRO A 310 0.97 13.22 -6.02
CA PRO A 310 0.19 11.98 -6.07
C PRO A 310 -0.67 11.80 -7.31
N ALA A 311 -1.31 12.88 -7.78
CA ALA A 311 -2.13 12.82 -9.00
C ALA A 311 -1.32 12.45 -10.25
N LEU A 312 -0.12 13.02 -10.39
CA LEU A 312 0.75 12.71 -11.52
C LEU A 312 1.34 11.31 -11.38
N ALA A 313 1.75 10.92 -10.18
CA ALA A 313 2.27 9.59 -9.90
C ALA A 313 1.27 8.49 -10.30
N SER A 314 0.00 8.63 -9.90
CA SER A 314 -1.05 7.66 -10.26
C SER A 314 -1.37 7.61 -11.75
N ILE A 315 -1.31 8.74 -12.46
CA ILE A 315 -1.52 8.77 -13.93
C ILE A 315 -0.37 8.04 -14.63
N VAL A 316 0.87 8.31 -14.23
CA VAL A 316 2.05 7.67 -14.81
C VAL A 316 2.02 6.16 -14.55
N ASP A 317 1.79 5.74 -13.30
CA ASP A 317 1.71 4.33 -12.92
C ASP A 317 0.66 3.57 -13.74
N ARG A 318 -0.54 4.15 -13.90
CA ARG A 318 -1.65 3.48 -14.58
C ARG A 318 -1.51 3.41 -16.10
N TYR A 319 -0.91 4.43 -16.73
CA TYR A 319 -0.97 4.58 -18.19
C TYR A 319 0.38 4.51 -18.91
N LEU A 320 1.51 4.63 -18.21
CA LEU A 320 2.83 4.62 -18.87
C LEU A 320 3.06 3.33 -19.66
N MET A 321 2.84 2.16 -19.05
CA MET A 321 3.05 0.88 -19.73
C MET A 321 2.11 0.67 -20.93
N PRO A 322 0.78 0.87 -20.81
CA PRO A 322 -0.13 0.82 -21.97
C PRO A 322 0.25 1.79 -23.10
N LEU A 323 0.65 3.02 -22.75
CA LEU A 323 1.06 4.02 -23.74
C LEU A 323 2.36 3.65 -24.45
N LEU A 324 3.34 3.11 -23.72
CA LEU A 324 4.59 2.59 -24.30
C LEU A 324 4.33 1.39 -25.20
N ALA A 325 3.47 0.45 -24.78
CA ALA A 325 3.08 -0.70 -25.60
C ALA A 325 2.38 -0.25 -26.89
N LEU A 326 1.46 0.71 -26.80
CA LEU A 326 0.78 1.28 -27.97
C LEU A 326 1.78 1.99 -28.89
N TRP A 327 2.69 2.80 -28.34
CA TRP A 327 3.73 3.47 -29.11
C TRP A 327 4.63 2.46 -29.85
N LEU A 328 5.02 1.37 -29.19
CA LEU A 328 5.80 0.28 -29.80
C LEU A 328 5.02 -0.39 -30.94
N LEU A 329 3.73 -0.69 -30.74
CA LEU A 329 2.87 -1.30 -31.78
C LEU A 329 2.70 -0.39 -33.00
N VAL A 330 2.51 0.91 -32.78
CA VAL A 330 2.43 1.90 -33.86
C VAL A 330 3.77 2.02 -34.57
N GLY A 331 4.88 2.01 -33.84
CA GLY A 331 6.23 1.99 -34.38
C GLY A 331 6.49 0.77 -35.27
N LEU A 332 6.13 -0.43 -34.80
CA LEU A 332 6.21 -1.67 -35.57
C LEU A 332 5.38 -1.59 -36.85
N ARG A 333 4.14 -1.09 -36.77
CA ARG A 333 3.28 -0.93 -37.96
C ARG A 333 3.89 0.03 -38.99
N ARG A 334 4.48 1.14 -38.53
CA ARG A 334 5.19 2.07 -39.43
C ARG A 334 6.41 1.40 -40.06
N GLY A 335 7.22 0.70 -39.27
CA GLY A 335 8.36 -0.05 -39.79
C GLY A 335 7.99 -1.08 -40.86
N VAL A 336 6.90 -1.83 -40.66
CA VAL A 336 6.38 -2.77 -41.68
C VAL A 336 5.94 -2.02 -42.95
N ALA A 337 5.21 -0.91 -42.82
CA ALA A 337 4.78 -0.10 -43.96
C ALA A 337 5.97 0.48 -44.74
N ASP A 338 7.03 0.89 -44.04
CA ASP A 338 8.27 1.40 -44.64
C ASP A 338 9.01 0.29 -45.38
N VAL A 339 9.11 -0.92 -44.80
CA VAL A 339 9.70 -2.09 -45.48
C VAL A 339 8.91 -2.48 -46.74
N GLU A 340 7.57 -2.47 -46.68
CA GLU A 340 6.73 -2.69 -47.86
C GLU A 340 6.89 -1.57 -48.91
N GLY A 341 7.10 -0.33 -48.46
CA GLY A 341 7.45 0.81 -49.32
C GLY A 341 8.77 0.59 -50.05
N VAL A 342 9.83 0.22 -49.33
CA VAL A 342 11.15 -0.08 -49.89
C VAL A 342 11.09 -1.28 -50.84
N ARG A 343 10.40 -2.36 -50.46
CA ARG A 343 10.21 -3.53 -51.33
C ARG A 343 9.52 -3.15 -52.64
N ARG A 344 8.46 -2.34 -52.58
CA ARG A 344 7.77 -1.82 -53.78
C ARG A 344 8.68 -0.95 -54.63
N PHE A 345 9.42 -0.04 -54.02
CA PHE A 345 10.38 0.82 -54.73
C PHE A 345 11.43 -0.01 -55.48
N VAL A 346 12.08 -0.97 -54.80
CA VAL A 346 13.07 -1.87 -55.40
C VAL A 346 12.48 -2.66 -56.57
N LEU A 347 11.29 -3.25 -56.39
CA LEU A 347 10.61 -3.99 -57.45
C LEU A 347 10.25 -3.11 -58.66
N MET A 348 9.77 -1.87 -58.43
CA MET A 348 9.49 -0.92 -59.50
C MET A 348 10.75 -0.54 -60.27
N THR A 349 11.84 -0.20 -59.58
CA THR A 349 13.10 0.20 -60.21
C THR A 349 13.71 -0.93 -61.03
N LEU A 350 13.77 -2.15 -60.48
CA LEU A 350 14.28 -3.32 -61.20
C LEU A 350 13.43 -3.63 -62.44
N SER A 351 12.10 -3.60 -62.30
CA SER A 351 11.17 -3.83 -63.43
C SER A 351 11.34 -2.77 -64.51
N PHE A 352 11.53 -1.50 -64.14
CA PHE A 352 11.71 -0.41 -65.09
C PHE A 352 13.05 -0.50 -65.83
N LEU A 353 14.14 -0.81 -65.11
CA LEU A 353 15.46 -1.03 -65.71
C LEU A 353 15.42 -2.23 -66.67
N MET A 354 14.75 -3.31 -66.28
CA MET A 354 14.59 -4.50 -67.11
C MET A 354 13.79 -4.20 -68.39
N LEU A 355 12.66 -3.49 -68.29
CA LEU A 355 11.88 -3.09 -69.46
C LEU A 355 12.68 -2.17 -70.39
N LYS A 356 13.42 -1.20 -69.85
CA LYS A 356 14.32 -0.36 -70.66
C LYS A 356 15.43 -1.17 -71.34
N TRP A 357 15.97 -2.18 -70.65
CA TRP A 357 16.96 -3.08 -71.24
C TRP A 357 16.35 -3.90 -72.39
N LEU A 358 15.15 -4.45 -72.20
CA LEU A 358 14.40 -5.16 -73.25
C LEU A 358 14.05 -4.26 -74.43
N GLN A 359 13.70 -3.00 -74.19
CA GLN A 359 13.39 -2.03 -75.26
C GLN A 359 14.63 -1.73 -76.11
N ARG A 360 15.81 -1.63 -75.49
CA ARG A 360 17.09 -1.55 -76.22
C ARG A 360 17.43 -2.85 -76.95
N HIS A 361 17.08 -3.99 -76.38
CA HIS A 361 17.29 -5.30 -77.01
C HIS A 361 16.45 -5.45 -78.28
N ALA A 362 15.18 -5.01 -78.22
CA ALA A 362 14.24 -5.00 -79.33
C ALA A 362 14.66 -4.02 -80.44
N SER A 363 15.12 -2.82 -80.09
CA SER A 363 15.57 -1.82 -81.08
C SER A 363 16.84 -2.24 -81.82
N GLN A 364 17.59 -3.22 -81.29
CA GLN A 364 18.72 -3.87 -81.96
C GLN A 364 18.33 -5.06 -82.84
N GLY A 365 17.02 -5.33 -83.03
CA GLY A 365 16.51 -6.36 -83.94
C GLY A 365 16.66 -7.80 -83.41
N LYS A 366 16.92 -7.99 -82.12
CA LYS A 366 17.06 -9.31 -81.50
C LYS A 366 15.70 -9.88 -81.09
N ILE A 367 15.54 -11.20 -81.25
CA ILE A 367 14.30 -11.94 -80.95
C ILE A 367 14.21 -12.18 -79.44
N PHE A 368 13.05 -11.93 -78.84
CA PHE A 368 12.82 -12.22 -77.43
C PHE A 368 12.85 -13.72 -77.14
N SER A 369 13.48 -14.11 -76.03
CA SER A 369 13.43 -15.47 -75.51
C SER A 369 12.14 -15.74 -74.73
N GLU A 370 11.70 -17.00 -74.66
CA GLU A 370 10.51 -17.40 -73.86
C GLU A 370 10.57 -16.92 -72.40
N ARG A 371 11.79 -16.85 -71.83
CA ARG A 371 12.01 -16.36 -70.46
C ARG A 371 11.71 -14.87 -70.32
N GLU A 372 12.05 -14.07 -71.32
CA GLU A 372 11.84 -12.61 -71.30
C GLU A 372 10.35 -12.28 -71.43
N GLU A 373 9.60 -13.02 -72.24
CA GLU A 373 8.14 -12.87 -72.35
C GLU A 373 7.40 -13.30 -71.10
N TRP A 374 7.82 -14.43 -70.51
CA TRP A 374 7.30 -14.86 -69.21
C TRP A 374 7.50 -13.80 -68.12
N MET A 375 8.67 -13.13 -68.13
CA MET A 375 8.98 -12.04 -67.20
C MET A 375 8.13 -10.79 -67.45
N ILE A 376 7.93 -10.37 -68.71
CA ILE A 376 7.03 -9.27 -69.07
C ILE A 376 5.61 -9.56 -68.55
N GLY A 377 5.09 -10.77 -68.78
CA GLY A 377 3.77 -11.17 -68.30
C GLY A 377 3.66 -11.28 -66.78
N LYS A 378 4.76 -11.49 -66.05
CA LYS A 378 4.80 -11.45 -64.58
C LYS A 378 4.76 -10.02 -64.05
N ILE A 379 5.51 -9.11 -64.66
CA ILE A 379 5.51 -7.68 -64.32
C ILE A 379 4.13 -7.07 -64.63
N GLU A 380 3.52 -7.42 -65.75
CA GLU A 380 2.17 -6.94 -66.12
C GLU A 380 1.10 -7.38 -65.12
N ARG A 381 1.11 -8.66 -64.70
CA ARG A 381 0.19 -9.15 -63.66
C ARG A 381 0.38 -8.47 -62.31
N TRP A 382 1.60 -8.07 -61.99
CA TRP A 382 1.92 -7.34 -60.76
C TRP A 382 1.40 -5.89 -60.83
N ILE A 383 1.63 -5.21 -61.96
CA ILE A 383 1.16 -3.85 -62.25
C ILE A 383 -0.37 -3.74 -62.31
N ALA A 384 -1.05 -4.78 -62.81
CA ALA A 384 -2.51 -4.82 -62.85
C ALA A 384 -3.14 -4.77 -61.44
N LYS A 385 -2.38 -5.15 -60.41
CA LYS A 385 -2.81 -5.10 -59.01
C LYS A 385 -2.33 -3.85 -58.25
N ASP A 386 -1.45 -3.03 -58.84
CA ASP A 386 -0.87 -1.84 -58.20
C ASP A 386 -1.16 -0.57 -59.01
N ASP A 387 -1.97 0.30 -58.44
CA ASP A 387 -2.51 1.48 -59.13
C ASP A 387 -1.48 2.61 -59.30
N LYS A 388 -0.35 2.55 -58.58
CA LYS A 388 0.71 3.56 -58.62
C LYS A 388 1.77 3.32 -59.71
N SER A 389 1.51 2.43 -60.65
CA SER A 389 2.51 1.91 -61.63
C SER A 389 2.43 2.54 -63.03
N ALA A 390 1.99 3.79 -63.16
CA ALA A 390 1.66 4.40 -64.46
C ALA A 390 2.84 4.41 -65.46
N SER A 391 4.06 4.68 -65.00
CA SER A 391 5.28 4.71 -65.83
C SER A 391 5.67 3.34 -66.38
N LEU A 392 5.46 2.28 -65.61
CA LEU A 392 5.70 0.90 -66.05
C LEU A 392 4.63 0.42 -67.05
N ARG A 393 3.37 0.84 -66.86
CA ARG A 393 2.29 0.56 -67.83
C ARG A 393 2.61 1.15 -69.20
N GLN A 394 3.09 2.40 -69.23
CA GLN A 394 3.51 3.05 -70.46
C GLN A 394 4.68 2.32 -71.14
N ALA A 395 5.72 1.97 -70.38
CA ALA A 395 6.87 1.25 -70.92
C ALA A 395 6.49 -0.13 -71.53
N ILE A 396 5.57 -0.87 -70.90
CA ILE A 396 5.05 -2.14 -71.45
C ILE A 396 4.21 -1.90 -72.71
N ALA A 397 3.39 -0.85 -72.74
CA ALA A 397 2.57 -0.51 -73.90
C ALA A 397 3.43 -0.18 -75.13
N GLU A 398 4.57 0.48 -74.94
CA GLU A 398 5.54 0.79 -76.00
C GLU A 398 6.29 -0.45 -76.52
N LEU A 399 6.52 -1.46 -75.66
CA LEU A 399 7.21 -2.72 -76.01
C LEU A 399 6.31 -3.74 -76.74
N ARG A 400 4.99 -3.70 -76.51
CA ARG A 400 4.03 -4.69 -77.01
C ARG A 400 3.92 -4.81 -78.54
N PRO A 401 4.02 -3.72 -79.35
CA PRO A 401 4.01 -3.82 -80.81
C PRO A 401 5.20 -4.59 -81.39
N ASP A 402 6.35 -4.53 -80.72
CA ASP A 402 7.57 -5.20 -81.17
C ASP A 402 7.55 -6.69 -80.81
N CYS A 403 7.02 -7.04 -79.63
CA CYS A 403 6.77 -8.42 -79.23
C CYS A 403 5.71 -9.10 -80.13
N LYS A 404 4.60 -8.42 -80.47
CA LYS A 404 3.60 -8.97 -81.41
C LYS A 404 4.12 -9.15 -82.83
N ARG A 405 5.01 -8.27 -83.31
CA ARG A 405 5.63 -8.38 -84.64
C ARG A 405 6.56 -9.58 -84.78
N GLN A 406 7.22 -10.00 -83.70
CA GLN A 406 8.15 -11.14 -83.72
C GLN A 406 7.44 -12.51 -83.70
N HIS A 407 6.22 -12.60 -83.17
CA HIS A 407 5.42 -13.84 -83.14
C HIS A 407 4.33 -13.96 -84.22
N SER A 408 4.12 -12.89 -85.00
CA SER A 408 3.18 -12.91 -86.14
C SER A 408 3.87 -13.14 -87.48
N CYS A 409 5.10 -13.70 -87.48
CA CYS A 409 5.77 -14.23 -88.67
C CYS A 409 5.68 -15.75 -88.72
#